data_AF-A0A101M8D5-F1
#
_entry.id   AF-A0A101M8D5-F1
#
_cell.length_a   1.000
_cell.length_b   1.000
_cell.length_c   1.000
_cell.angle_alpha   90.00
_cell.angle_beta   90.00
_cell.angle_gamma   90.00
#
_symmetry.space_group_name_H-M   'P 1'
#
loop_
_entity.id
_entity.type
_entity.pdbx_description
1 polymer ?
#
loop_
_entity_poly.entity_id
_entity_poly.type
_entity_poly.pdbx_seq_one_letter_code
_entity_poly.pdbx_strand_id
1 'polypeptide(L)'
;MERSNFFVEVKGPNENLTEILYRPGSLCEKELTSPLPSDILIRRERQTFRRLPRTGAIVFGVKTYLTPLDELPMTELDNLAKEMRSWPEHVGEYKGRDVWGAKVLEYYRKRVGEEKTGNDEEKNERIEV
;
A
#
# COMPACT_ATOMS: atom_id res chain seq x y z
N MET A 1 -12.34 -18.92 9.89
CA MET A 1 -12.56 -18.02 8.73
C MET A 1 -11.57 -16.88 8.83
N GLU A 2 -10.87 -16.57 7.76
CA GLU A 2 -10.00 -15.40 7.66
C GLU A 2 -10.30 -14.62 6.38
N ARG A 3 -10.08 -13.31 6.45
CA ARG A 3 -10.14 -12.41 5.29
C ARG A 3 -8.99 -11.41 5.40
N SER A 4 -8.51 -10.97 4.25
CA SER A 4 -7.51 -9.91 4.14
C SER A 4 -8.16 -8.70 3.49
N ASN A 5 -7.84 -7.52 4.00
CA ASN A 5 -8.24 -6.25 3.40
C ASN A 5 -7.02 -5.33 3.31
N PHE A 6 -7.04 -4.37 2.38
CA PHE A 6 -6.00 -3.35 2.34
C PHE A 6 -6.57 -1.95 2.06
N PHE A 7 -5.84 -0.98 2.57
CA PHE A 7 -6.09 0.44 2.45
C PHE A 7 -4.79 1.14 2.09
N VAL A 8 -4.90 2.28 1.40
CA VAL A 8 -3.77 3.15 1.16
C VAL A 8 -3.97 4.36 2.05
N GLU A 9 -2.96 4.66 2.86
CA GLU A 9 -2.94 5.77 3.78
C GLU A 9 -1.75 6.65 3.45
N VAL A 10 -1.89 7.95 3.69
CA VAL A 10 -0.78 8.88 3.58
C VAL A 10 -0.50 9.41 4.98
N LYS A 11 0.74 9.26 5.45
CA LYS A 11 1.14 9.82 6.74
C LYS A 11 1.50 11.29 6.60
N GLY A 12 1.18 12.07 7.63
CA GLY A 12 1.59 13.45 7.76
C GLY A 12 3.07 13.60 8.14
N PRO A 13 3.64 14.81 7.96
CA PRO A 13 5.00 15.09 8.41
C PRO A 13 5.09 14.93 9.93
N ASN A 14 6.08 14.14 10.38
CA ASN A 14 6.36 13.85 11.80
C ASN A 14 5.29 13.04 12.56
N GLU A 15 4.34 12.37 11.87
CA GLU A 15 3.45 11.43 12.55
C GLU A 15 4.22 10.22 13.07
N ASN A 16 3.95 9.83 14.32
CA ASN A 16 4.53 8.64 14.93
C ASN A 16 3.69 7.37 14.65
N LEU A 17 4.24 6.20 15.00
CA LEU A 17 3.57 4.92 14.74
C LEU A 17 2.18 4.81 15.40
N THR A 18 2.01 5.38 16.60
CA THR A 18 0.74 5.33 17.33
C THR A 18 -0.33 6.15 16.62
N GLU A 19 0.01 7.35 16.15
CA GLU A 19 -0.86 8.24 15.37
C GLU A 19 -1.24 7.60 14.04
N ILE A 20 -0.29 6.94 13.38
CA ILE A 20 -0.55 6.22 12.13
C ILE A 20 -1.49 5.03 12.36
N LEU A 21 -1.29 4.25 13.44
CA LEU A 21 -2.09 3.05 13.72
C LEU A 21 -3.51 3.39 14.19
N TYR A 22 -3.67 4.47 14.95
CA TYR A 22 -4.93 4.89 15.53
C TYR A 22 -5.46 6.17 14.90
N ARG A 23 -6.22 6.02 13.81
CA ARG A 23 -6.88 7.12 13.10
C ARG A 23 -8.40 7.08 13.28
N PRO A 24 -8.94 7.73 14.33
CA PRO A 24 -10.38 7.77 14.56
C PRO A 24 -11.13 8.72 13.60
N GLY A 25 -10.42 9.65 12.95
CA GLY A 25 -10.96 10.55 11.94
C GLY A 25 -10.75 10.05 10.51
N SER A 26 -11.55 10.54 9.58
CA SER A 26 -11.30 10.40 8.13
C SER A 26 -9.98 11.08 7.77
N LEU A 27 -9.20 10.50 6.85
CA LEU A 27 -7.97 11.12 6.35
C LEU A 27 -8.30 12.55 5.89
N CYS A 28 -7.70 13.55 6.53
CA CYS A 28 -7.92 14.94 6.15
C CYS A 28 -7.11 15.22 4.89
N GLU A 29 -7.75 15.06 3.72
CA GLU A 29 -7.14 15.15 2.38
C GLU A 29 -6.51 16.51 2.07
N LYS A 30 -6.78 17.55 2.87
CA LYS A 30 -6.45 18.95 2.56
C LYS A 30 -5.01 19.36 2.88
N GLU A 31 -4.25 18.59 3.65
CA GLU A 31 -2.90 18.99 4.10
C GLU A 31 -1.76 18.29 3.35
N LEU A 32 -2.05 17.36 2.43
CA LEU A 32 -1.06 16.50 1.79
C LEU A 32 -0.82 16.93 0.34
N THR A 33 -0.05 18.00 0.15
CA THR A 33 0.10 18.63 -1.18
C THR A 33 0.99 17.87 -2.17
N SER A 34 1.74 16.85 -1.73
CA SER A 34 2.50 15.91 -2.60
C SER A 34 3.28 14.91 -1.73
N PRO A 35 2.73 13.74 -1.36
CA PRO A 35 3.44 12.79 -0.50
C PRO A 35 4.64 12.16 -1.21
N LEU A 36 5.70 11.87 -0.44
CA LEU A 36 6.80 11.03 -0.92
C LEU A 36 6.38 9.55 -0.92
N PRO A 37 7.04 8.66 -1.69
CA PRO A 37 6.79 7.22 -1.62
C PRO A 37 6.84 6.66 -0.19
N SER A 38 7.78 7.12 0.64
CA SER A 38 7.91 6.72 2.06
C SER A 38 6.78 7.23 2.96
N ASP A 39 5.95 8.16 2.47
CA ASP A 39 4.77 8.68 3.16
C ASP A 39 3.49 7.93 2.79
N ILE A 40 3.52 7.16 1.70
CA ILE A 40 2.39 6.35 1.24
C ILE A 40 2.51 4.97 1.86
N LEU A 41 1.58 4.63 2.75
CA LEU A 41 1.56 3.38 3.50
C LEU A 41 0.48 2.44 2.94
N ILE A 42 0.88 1.22 2.63
CA ILE A 42 -0.05 0.13 2.34
C ILE A 42 -0.42 -0.53 3.68
N ARG A 43 -1.63 -0.23 4.15
CA ARG A 43 -2.18 -0.84 5.35
C ARG A 43 -2.88 -2.14 4.98
N ARG A 44 -2.43 -3.26 5.54
CA ARG A 44 -3.05 -4.58 5.37
C ARG A 44 -3.62 -5.06 6.69
N GLU A 45 -4.84 -5.53 6.66
CA GLU A 45 -5.52 -6.09 7.82
C GLU A 45 -5.81 -7.56 7.60
N ARG A 46 -5.18 -8.41 8.40
CA ARG A 46 -5.55 -9.82 8.51
C ARG A 46 -6.62 -9.95 9.58
N GLN A 47 -7.82 -10.30 9.15
CA GLN A 47 -8.99 -10.40 10.00
C GLN A 47 -9.35 -11.87 10.24
N THR A 48 -9.54 -12.23 11.50
CA THR A 48 -9.82 -13.61 11.92
C THR A 48 -11.07 -13.68 12.77
N PHE A 49 -11.88 -14.71 12.55
CA PHE A 49 -13.06 -15.00 13.36
C PHE A 49 -12.87 -16.35 14.05
N ARG A 50 -12.90 -16.35 15.39
CA ARG A 50 -12.78 -17.56 16.20
C ARG A 50 -13.91 -17.64 17.22
N ARG A 51 -14.63 -18.75 17.23
CA ARG A 51 -15.64 -19.03 18.25
C ARG A 51 -14.97 -19.59 19.51
N LEU A 52 -15.26 -18.98 20.66
CA LEU A 52 -14.75 -19.46 21.94
C LEU A 52 -15.47 -20.74 22.37
N PRO A 53 -14.74 -21.80 22.76
CA PRO A 53 -15.34 -23.11 23.00
C PRO A 53 -16.27 -23.13 24.22
N ARG A 54 -16.02 -22.28 25.23
CA ARG A 54 -16.80 -22.27 26.48
C ARG A 54 -18.04 -21.38 26.41
N THR A 55 -17.93 -20.19 25.81
CA THR A 55 -18.99 -19.18 25.83
C THR A 55 -19.75 -19.08 24.51
N GLY A 56 -19.23 -19.66 23.43
CA GLY A 56 -19.79 -19.50 22.09
C GLY A 56 -19.60 -18.11 21.47
N ALA A 57 -19.01 -17.15 22.20
CA ALA A 57 -18.74 -15.81 21.69
C ALA A 57 -17.76 -15.85 20.50
N ILE A 58 -17.90 -14.91 19.56
CA ILE A 58 -16.99 -14.76 18.42
C ILE A 58 -15.94 -13.70 18.75
N VAL A 59 -14.67 -14.11 18.76
CA VAL A 59 -13.53 -13.19 18.80
C VAL A 59 -13.20 -12.78 17.37
N PHE A 60 -13.33 -11.49 17.11
CA PHE A 60 -12.86 -10.85 15.90
C PHE A 60 -11.48 -10.25 16.15
N GLY A 61 -10.45 -10.84 15.55
CA GLY A 61 -9.07 -10.36 15.66
C GLY A 61 -8.65 -9.64 14.39
N VAL A 62 -8.11 -8.43 14.52
CA VAL A 62 -7.53 -7.66 13.42
C VAL A 62 -6.04 -7.49 13.67
N LYS A 63 -5.21 -8.00 12.76
CA LYS A 63 -3.76 -7.74 12.77
C LYS A 63 -3.42 -6.80 11.61
N THR A 64 -2.93 -5.63 11.97
CA THR A 64 -2.52 -4.59 11.02
C THR A 64 -1.05 -4.71 10.68
N TYR A 65 -0.74 -4.57 9.39
CA TYR A 65 0.59 -4.40 8.84
C TYR A 65 0.62 -3.08 8.09
N LEU A 66 1.70 -2.33 8.23
CA LEU A 66 1.95 -1.10 7.49
C LEU A 66 3.25 -1.28 6.72
N THR A 67 3.21 -1.04 5.42
CA THR A 67 4.40 -1.13 4.56
C THR A 67 4.48 0.14 3.71
N PRO A 68 5.55 0.94 3.83
CA PRO A 68 5.83 2.05 2.93
C PRO A 68 5.87 1.62 1.46
N LEU A 69 5.42 2.48 0.56
CA LEU A 69 5.38 2.20 -0.89
C LEU A 69 6.77 1.88 -1.45
N ASP A 70 7.79 2.57 -0.95
CA ASP A 70 9.18 2.39 -1.36
C ASP A 70 9.84 1.10 -0.86
N GLU A 71 9.25 0.47 0.16
CA GLU A 71 9.67 -0.84 0.66
C GLU A 71 8.91 -2.00 0.00
N LEU A 72 7.92 -1.73 -0.86
CA LEU A 72 7.17 -2.80 -1.53
C LEU A 72 8.03 -3.53 -2.57
N PRO A 73 7.94 -4.86 -2.64
CA PRO A 73 8.56 -5.61 -3.73
C PRO A 73 7.90 -5.27 -5.07
N MET A 74 8.66 -5.38 -6.15
CA MET A 74 8.21 -5.00 -7.51
C MET A 74 6.93 -5.75 -7.93
N THR A 75 6.77 -7.01 -7.52
CA THR A 75 5.57 -7.82 -7.78
C THR A 75 4.32 -7.26 -7.12
N GLU A 76 4.43 -6.71 -5.92
CA GLU A 76 3.31 -6.06 -5.21
C GLU A 76 3.00 -4.69 -5.81
N LEU A 77 4.02 -3.93 -6.21
CA LEU A 77 3.84 -2.67 -6.93
C LEU A 77 3.11 -2.87 -8.28
N ASP A 78 3.47 -3.91 -9.03
CA ASP A 78 2.76 -4.31 -10.26
C ASP A 78 1.28 -4.60 -10.00
N ASN A 79 0.99 -5.38 -8.95
CA ASN A 79 -0.38 -5.74 -8.59
C ASN A 79 -1.18 -4.51 -8.18
N LEU A 80 -0.60 -3.63 -7.35
CA LEU A 80 -1.23 -2.38 -6.94
C LEU A 80 -1.54 -1.49 -8.15
N ALA A 81 -0.59 -1.31 -9.06
CA ALA A 81 -0.79 -0.49 -10.26
C ALA A 81 -1.86 -1.07 -11.20
N LYS A 82 -1.94 -2.41 -11.33
CA LYS A 82 -3.00 -3.09 -12.11
C LYS A 82 -4.36 -2.90 -11.47
N GLU A 83 -4.44 -3.09 -10.16
CA GLU A 83 -5.69 -2.98 -9.40
C GLU A 83 -6.25 -1.55 -9.43
N MET A 84 -5.39 -0.54 -9.23
CA MET A 84 -5.81 0.86 -9.29
C MET A 84 -6.40 1.27 -10.64
N ARG A 85 -5.91 0.68 -11.73
CA ARG A 85 -6.40 0.93 -13.10
C ARG A 85 -7.71 0.22 -13.40
N SER A 86 -8.04 -0.85 -12.67
CA SER A 86 -9.29 -1.61 -12.88
C SER A 86 -10.46 -1.08 -12.06
N TRP A 87 -10.21 -0.21 -11.08
CA TRP A 87 -11.27 0.37 -10.26
C TRP A 87 -12.20 1.28 -11.09
N PRO A 88 -13.53 1.11 -10.95
CA PRO A 88 -14.49 2.13 -11.36
C PRO A 88 -14.23 3.45 -10.64
N GLU A 89 -14.61 4.58 -11.25
CA GLU A 89 -14.31 5.92 -10.73
C GLU A 89 -14.73 6.11 -9.26
N HIS A 90 -15.97 5.74 -8.93
CA HIS A 90 -16.50 5.84 -7.56
C HIS A 90 -15.71 5.01 -6.52
N VAL A 91 -15.08 3.90 -6.93
CA VAL A 91 -14.22 3.10 -6.05
C VAL A 91 -12.89 3.80 -5.83
N GLY A 92 -12.36 4.44 -6.87
CA GLY A 92 -11.16 5.28 -6.80
C GLY A 92 -11.36 6.46 -5.85
N GLU A 93 -12.47 7.19 -6.00
CA GLU A 93 -12.87 8.30 -5.11
C GLU A 93 -13.00 7.82 -3.66
N TYR A 94 -13.73 6.72 -3.42
CA TYR A 94 -13.89 6.15 -2.08
C TYR A 94 -12.57 5.74 -1.42
N LYS A 95 -11.57 5.31 -2.22
CA LYS A 95 -10.23 4.95 -1.73
C LYS A 95 -9.26 6.14 -1.70
N GLY A 96 -9.70 7.36 -1.98
CA GLY A 96 -8.87 8.56 -1.97
C GLY A 96 -7.80 8.58 -3.07
N ARG A 97 -8.05 7.91 -4.22
CA ARG A 97 -7.08 7.77 -5.32
C ARG A 97 -6.55 9.13 -5.80
N ASP A 98 -7.34 10.19 -5.69
CA ASP A 98 -6.96 11.53 -6.12
C ASP A 98 -5.81 12.12 -5.30
N VAL A 99 -5.64 11.67 -4.05
CA VAL A 99 -4.59 12.15 -3.14
C VAL A 99 -3.24 11.49 -3.42
N TRP A 100 -3.23 10.18 -3.64
CA TRP A 100 -1.99 9.38 -3.66
C TRP A 100 -1.74 8.65 -4.99
N GLY A 101 -2.77 8.47 -5.82
CA GLY A 101 -2.73 7.57 -6.97
C GLY A 101 -1.74 8.00 -8.06
N ALA A 102 -1.66 9.30 -8.34
CA ALA A 102 -0.70 9.83 -9.30
C ALA A 102 0.75 9.55 -8.87
N LYS A 103 1.05 9.71 -7.57
CA LYS A 103 2.38 9.47 -6.99
C LYS A 103 2.76 8.00 -6.98
N VAL A 104 1.82 7.11 -6.69
CA VAL A 104 2.04 5.66 -6.82
C VAL A 104 2.40 5.28 -8.26
N LEU A 105 1.66 5.79 -9.26
CA LEU A 105 1.92 5.48 -10.67
C LEU A 105 3.23 6.10 -11.18
N GLU A 106 3.59 7.29 -10.71
CA GLU A 106 4.89 7.93 -10.98
C GLU A 106 6.04 7.06 -10.44
N TYR A 107 5.96 6.69 -9.16
CA TYR A 107 6.96 5.84 -8.51
C TYR A 107 7.09 4.48 -9.19
N TYR A 108 5.95 3.87 -9.53
CA TYR A 108 5.90 2.60 -10.27
C TYR A 108 6.66 2.67 -11.61
N ARG A 109 6.40 3.72 -12.41
CA ARG A 109 7.10 3.91 -13.71
C ARG A 109 8.61 4.05 -13.54
N LYS A 110 9.05 4.78 -12.51
CA LYS A 110 10.47 4.93 -12.19
C LYS A 110 11.10 3.57 -11.87
N ARG A 111 10.51 2.80 -10.96
CA ARG A 111 11.00 1.45 -10.57
C ARG A 111 11.06 0.49 -11.77
N VAL A 112 10.03 0.48 -12.63
CA VAL A 112 10.04 -0.33 -13.86
C VAL A 112 11.18 0.08 -14.82
N GLY A 113 11.52 1.36 -14.88
CA GLY A 113 12.65 1.84 -15.67
C GLY A 113 13.99 1.33 -15.14
N GLU A 114 14.20 1.44 -13.82
CA GLU A 114 15.41 0.97 -13.14
C GLU A 114 15.64 -0.54 -13.31
N GLU A 115 14.59 -1.36 -13.18
CA GLU A 115 14.66 -2.82 -13.38
C GLU A 115 15.05 -3.21 -14.82
N LYS A 116 14.61 -2.43 -15.82
CA LYS A 116 14.98 -2.69 -17.22
C LYS A 116 16.45 -2.37 -17.47
N THR A 117 16.92 -1.22 -16.99
CA THR A 117 18.33 -0.82 -17.13
C THR A 117 19.26 -1.82 -16.44
N GLY A 118 18.95 -2.25 -15.21
CA GLY A 118 19.77 -3.25 -14.50
C GLY A 118 19.83 -4.61 -15.22
N ASN A 119 18.72 -5.08 -15.79
CA ASN A 119 18.70 -6.33 -16.56
C ASN A 119 19.48 -6.23 -17.88
N ASP A 120 19.49 -5.07 -18.53
CA ASP A 120 20.23 -4.83 -19.76
C ASP A 120 21.76 -4.78 -19.50
N GLU A 121 22.18 -4.16 -18.40
CA GLU A 121 23.59 -4.12 -17.95
C GLU A 121 24.11 -5.53 -17.59
N GLU A 122 23.35 -6.29 -16.80
CA GLU A 122 23.74 -7.66 -16.38
C GLU A 122 23.80 -8.63 -17.57
N LYS A 123 22.95 -8.42 -18.58
CA LYS A 123 22.98 -9.20 -19.82
C LYS A 123 24.20 -8.83 -20.69
N ASN A 124 24.62 -7.57 -20.70
CA ASN A 124 25.77 -7.13 -21.48
C ASN A 124 27.09 -7.65 -20.88
N GLU A 125 27.24 -7.63 -19.54
CA GLU A 125 28.41 -8.20 -18.85
C GLU A 125 28.57 -9.72 -19.07
N ARG A 126 27.46 -10.47 -19.17
CA ARG A 126 27.51 -11.93 -19.44
C ARG A 126 27.86 -12.30 -20.88
N ILE A 127 27.75 -11.36 -21.83
CA ILE A 127 28.11 -11.58 -23.24
C ILE A 127 29.61 -11.28 -23.47
N GLU A 128 30.23 -10.48 -22.61
CA GLU A 128 31.63 -10.06 -22.69
C GLU A 128 32.61 -11.01 -21.94
N VAL A 129 32.13 -12.14 -21.38
CA VAL A 129 32.93 -13.16 -20.66
C VAL A 129 32.99 -14.48 -21.40
#